data_AF-A0A497ERH5-F1
#
_entry.id   AF-A0A497ERH5-F1
#
_cell.length_a   1.000
_cell.length_b   1.000
_cell.length_c   1.000
_cell.angle_alpha   90.00
_cell.angle_beta   90.00
_cell.angle_gamma   90.00
#
_symmetry.space_group_name_H-M   'P 1'
#
loop_
_entity.id
_entity.type
_entity.pdbx_description
1 polymer ?
#
loop_
_entity_poly.entity_id
_entity_poly.type
_entity_poly.pdbx_seq_one_letter_code
_entity_poly.pdbx_strand_id
1 'polypeptide(L)'
;MRKFRDRDFIETIEGMIFCVIGNIHPKDRVISYLKYVPWEAEGAKKLGWKRDKNEYGRILPYYSASGVMKVKEYLEKFFPQYIY
;
A
#
# COMPACT_ATOMS: atom_id res chain seq x y z
N MET A 1 10.83 -9.09 -19.57
CA MET A 1 10.07 -8.35 -18.53
C MET A 1 10.99 -7.98 -17.39
N ARG A 2 10.91 -6.74 -16.89
CA ARG A 2 11.64 -6.31 -15.68
C ARG A 2 11.06 -7.02 -14.45
N LYS A 3 11.91 -7.52 -13.55
CA LYS A 3 11.48 -8.04 -12.23
C LYS A 3 11.16 -6.89 -11.27
N PHE A 4 10.26 -7.11 -10.32
CA PHE A 4 10.01 -6.20 -9.22
C PHE A 4 11.27 -6.03 -8.36
N ARG A 5 11.54 -4.79 -7.97
CA ARG A 5 12.67 -4.41 -7.12
C ARG A 5 12.17 -3.78 -5.84
N ASP A 6 13.02 -3.78 -4.83
CA ASP A 6 12.77 -3.07 -3.58
C ASP A 6 12.38 -1.61 -3.89
N ARG A 7 11.31 -1.14 -3.24
CA ARG A 7 10.73 0.20 -3.42
C ARG A 7 10.13 0.49 -4.79
N ASP A 8 9.92 -0.50 -5.64
CA ASP A 8 8.96 -0.36 -6.72
C ASP A 8 7.55 -0.15 -6.12
N PHE A 9 6.72 0.62 -6.83
CA PHE A 9 5.34 0.89 -6.44
C PHE A 9 4.37 0.18 -7.38
N ILE A 10 3.35 -0.43 -6.80
CA ILE A 10 2.24 -1.08 -7.49
C ILE A 10 0.99 -0.32 -7.13
N GLU A 11 0.24 0.12 -8.13
CA GLU A 11 -1.00 0.84 -7.94
C GLU A 11 -2.20 -0.02 -8.33
N THR A 12 -3.23 -0.01 -7.49
CA THR A 12 -4.50 -0.69 -7.76
C THR A 12 -5.45 0.22 -8.55
N ILE A 13 -6.52 -0.37 -9.10
CA ILE A 13 -7.53 0.39 -9.86
C ILE A 13 -8.31 1.38 -8.97
N GLU A 14 -8.36 1.12 -7.66
CA GLU A 14 -8.95 1.98 -6.64
C GLU A 14 -7.99 3.09 -6.16
N GLY A 15 -6.78 3.16 -6.72
CA GLY A 15 -5.78 4.16 -6.36
C GLY A 15 -5.05 3.86 -5.05
N MET A 16 -5.01 2.61 -4.59
CA MET A 16 -4.13 2.23 -3.48
C MET A 16 -2.72 1.97 -4.00
N ILE A 17 -1.70 2.43 -3.25
CA ILE A 17 -0.30 2.31 -3.67
C ILE A 17 0.45 1.42 -2.68
N PHE A 18 0.86 0.27 -3.17
CA PHE A 18 1.68 -0.73 -2.48
C PHE A 18 3.15 -0.50 -2.78
N CYS A 19 3.99 -0.65 -1.76
CA CYS A 19 5.44 -0.57 -1.87
C CYS A 19 6.02 -1.97 -1.77
N VAL A 20 6.77 -2.38 -2.79
CA VAL A 20 7.48 -3.68 -2.82
C VAL A 20 8.57 -3.71 -1.76
N ILE A 21 8.70 -4.85 -1.08
CA ILE A 21 9.74 -5.14 -0.08
C ILE A 21 10.74 -6.14 -0.65
N GLY A 22 12.00 -5.74 -0.68
CA GLY A 22 13.11 -6.60 -1.10
C GLY A 22 13.11 -6.91 -2.60
N ASN A 23 14.10 -7.70 -3.03
CA ASN A 23 14.30 -8.08 -4.43
C ASN A 23 14.02 -9.57 -4.69
N ILE A 24 13.65 -10.32 -3.66
CA ILE A 24 13.38 -11.75 -3.72
C ILE A 24 11.92 -11.96 -3.34
N HIS A 25 11.18 -12.58 -4.24
CA HIS A 25 9.76 -12.87 -4.07
C HIS A 25 9.47 -14.33 -4.42
N PRO A 26 8.37 -14.91 -3.91
CA PRO A 26 7.93 -16.22 -4.36
C PRO A 26 7.59 -16.19 -5.86
N LYS A 27 7.55 -17.37 -6.49
CA LYS A 27 7.46 -17.49 -7.95
C LYS A 27 6.18 -16.85 -8.54
N ASP A 28 5.11 -16.83 -7.77
CA ASP A 28 3.75 -16.48 -8.17
C ASP A 28 3.24 -15.16 -7.55
N ARG A 29 4.03 -14.49 -6.70
CA ARG A 29 3.58 -13.32 -5.94
C ARG A 29 4.70 -12.34 -5.63
N VAL A 30 4.34 -11.12 -5.24
CA VAL A 30 5.27 -10.06 -4.85
C VAL A 30 4.95 -9.63 -3.43
N ILE A 31 5.98 -9.56 -2.58
CA ILE A 31 5.81 -9.10 -1.20
C ILE A 31 5.79 -7.58 -1.21
N SER A 32 4.70 -7.00 -0.71
CA SER A 32 4.51 -5.55 -0.65
C SER A 32 3.62 -5.18 0.54
N TYR A 33 3.62 -3.90 0.92
CA TYR A 33 2.72 -3.37 1.94
C TYR A 33 2.01 -2.12 1.42
N LEU A 34 0.78 -1.90 1.89
CA LEU A 34 0.01 -0.72 1.55
C LEU A 34 0.63 0.51 2.22
N LYS A 35 1.07 1.47 1.42
CA LYS A 35 1.79 2.66 1.88
C LYS A 35 0.94 3.91 1.75
N TYR A 36 0.29 4.08 0.61
CA TYR A 36 -0.58 5.21 0.34
C TYR A 36 -1.97 4.76 -0.09
N VAL A 37 -2.95 5.56 0.28
CA VAL A 37 -4.36 5.41 -0.05
C VAL A 37 -4.89 6.78 -0.46
N PRO A 38 -6.03 6.86 -1.19
CA PRO A 38 -6.74 8.13 -1.35
C PRO A 38 -6.95 8.80 0.02
N TRP A 39 -6.81 10.12 0.08
CA TRP A 39 -6.83 10.88 1.33
C TRP A 39 -8.13 10.68 2.12
N GLU A 40 -9.25 10.51 1.43
CA GLU A 40 -10.57 10.23 1.99
C GLU A 40 -10.71 8.86 2.65
N ALA A 41 -9.73 7.97 2.49
CA ALA A 41 -9.74 6.64 3.10
C ALA A 41 -9.60 6.68 4.64
N GLU A 42 -10.31 5.77 5.30
CA GLU A 42 -10.25 5.60 6.75
C GLU A 42 -8.80 5.34 7.22
N GLY A 43 -8.34 6.10 8.22
CA GLY A 43 -7.01 5.95 8.80
C GLY A 43 -5.86 6.58 8.00
N ALA A 44 -6.14 7.22 6.86
CA ALA A 44 -5.13 7.92 6.08
C ALA A 44 -4.60 9.17 6.82
N LYS A 45 -3.28 9.30 6.95
CA LYS A 45 -2.64 10.53 7.44
C LYS A 45 -2.29 11.44 6.27
N LYS A 46 -2.77 12.69 6.30
CA LYS A 46 -2.51 13.68 5.24
C LYS A 46 -1.01 13.87 5.00
N LEU A 47 -0.60 13.86 3.73
CA LEU A 47 0.79 14.08 3.32
C LEU A 47 1.01 15.42 2.61
N GLY A 48 -0.05 16.05 2.10
CA GLY A 48 0.03 17.33 1.40
C GLY A 48 0.49 17.24 -0.06
N TRP A 49 0.59 16.05 -0.65
CA TRP A 49 0.85 15.88 -2.08
C TRP A 49 -0.39 15.38 -2.80
N LYS A 50 -0.49 15.77 -4.08
CA LYS A 50 -1.53 15.35 -5.02
C LYS A 50 -0.87 14.80 -6.26
N ARG A 51 -1.49 13.82 -6.90
CA ARG A 51 -1.18 13.41 -8.26
C ARG A 51 -2.43 13.64 -9.10
N ASP A 52 -2.32 14.52 -10.08
CA ASP A 52 -3.43 15.03 -10.86
C ASP A 52 -4.54 15.59 -9.95
N LYS A 53 -5.72 14.95 -9.95
CA LYS A 53 -6.86 15.33 -9.11
C LYS A 53 -6.93 14.57 -7.79
N ASN A 54 -6.08 13.55 -7.60
CA ASN A 54 -6.14 12.66 -6.46
C ASN A 54 -5.18 13.12 -5.36
N GLU A 55 -5.70 13.31 -4.16
CA GLU A 55 -4.91 13.56 -2.96
C GLU A 55 -4.69 12.24 -2.23
N TYR A 56 -3.48 12.01 -1.71
CA TYR A 56 -3.13 10.75 -1.07
C TYR A 56 -2.70 10.97 0.37
N GLY A 57 -3.02 10.00 1.22
CA GLY A 57 -2.56 9.92 2.60
C GLY A 57 -1.69 8.68 2.84
N ARG A 58 -0.91 8.70 3.92
CA ARG A 58 -0.13 7.54 4.39
C ARG A 58 -0.96 6.75 5.39
N ILE A 59 -1.22 5.48 5.10
CA ILE A 59 -1.94 4.60 6.02
C ILE A 59 -1.02 3.94 7.06
N LEU A 60 0.27 3.78 6.73
CA LEU A 60 1.31 3.27 7.64
C LEU A 60 2.37 4.34 7.96
N PRO A 61 2.08 5.32 8.83
CA PRO A 61 2.99 6.45 9.07
C PRO A 61 4.29 6.10 9.80
N TYR A 62 4.25 5.10 10.68
CA TYR A 62 5.35 4.80 11.60
C TYR A 62 6.03 3.45 11.35
N TYR A 63 5.63 2.71 10.31
CA TYR A 63 6.17 1.38 9.96
C TYR A 63 6.30 0.40 11.14
N SER A 64 5.44 0.53 12.16
CA SER A 64 5.44 -0.36 13.31
C SER A 64 4.69 -1.65 13.01
N ALA A 65 5.05 -2.74 13.70
CA ALA A 65 4.32 -4.01 13.60
C ALA A 65 2.82 -3.83 13.91
N SER A 66 2.49 -3.04 14.94
CA SER A 66 1.10 -2.69 15.26
C SER A 66 0.40 -1.91 14.15
N GLY A 67 1.12 -1.05 13.42
CA GLY A 67 0.60 -0.35 12.27
C GLY A 67 0.32 -1.29 11.09
N VAL A 68 1.21 -2.26 10.85
CA VAL A 68 1.00 -3.29 9.81
C VAL A 68 -0.26 -4.09 10.09
N MET A 69 -0.51 -4.47 11.35
CA MET A 69 -1.75 -5.18 11.74
C MET A 69 -2.99 -4.34 11.46
N LYS A 70 -2.99 -3.05 11.81
CA LYS A 70 -4.12 -2.15 11.52
C LYS A 70 -4.37 -1.96 10.02
N VAL A 71 -3.30 -1.90 9.23
CA VAL A 71 -3.41 -1.83 7.76
C VAL A 71 -3.95 -3.13 7.19
N LYS A 72 -3.58 -4.28 7.76
CA LYS A 72 -4.16 -5.57 7.40
C LYS A 72 -5.65 -5.62 7.72
N GLU A 73 -6.07 -5.19 8.92
CA GLU A 73 -7.49 -5.10 9.29
C GLU A 73 -8.29 -4.20 8.33
N TYR A 74 -7.72 -3.05 7.94
CA TYR A 74 -8.30 -2.16 6.92
C TYR A 74 -8.49 -2.89 5.58
N LEU A 75 -7.46 -3.59 5.09
CA LEU A 75 -7.53 -4.34 3.85
C LEU A 75 -8.54 -5.49 3.94
N GLU A 76 -8.58 -6.24 5.04
CA GLU A 76 -9.56 -7.32 5.24
C GLU A 76 -11.01 -6.80 5.23
N LYS A 77 -11.24 -5.59 5.76
CA LYS A 77 -12.56 -4.97 5.81
C LYS A 77 -13.03 -4.44 4.46
N PHE A 78 -12.13 -3.81 3.67
CA PHE A 78 -12.53 -3.05 2.48
C PHE A 78 -12.04 -3.65 1.16
N PHE A 79 -10.90 -4.33 1.16
CA PHE A 79 -10.26 -4.87 -0.04
C PHE A 79 -9.63 -6.26 0.21
N PRO A 80 -10.43 -7.25 0.67
CA PRO A 80 -9.91 -8.56 1.06
C PRO A 80 -9.21 -9.29 -0.10
N GLN A 81 -9.51 -8.94 -1.36
CA GLN A 81 -8.85 -9.47 -2.55
C GLN A 81 -7.34 -9.19 -2.64
N TYR A 82 -6.82 -8.24 -1.85
CA TYR A 82 -5.39 -7.90 -1.81
C TYR A 82 -4.63 -8.56 -0.64
N ILE A 83 -5.27 -9.46 0.10
CA ILE A 83 -4.66 -10.24 1.18
C ILE A 83 -4.41 -11.68 0.70
N TYR A 84 -3.18 -12.19 0.91
CA TYR A 84 -2.71 -13.51 0.50
C TYR A 84 -1.93 -14.21 1.60
#